data_AF-A0A438DCK8-F1
#
_entry.id   AF-A0A438DCK8-F1
#
_cell.length_a   1.000
_cell.length_b   1.000
_cell.length_c   1.000
_cell.angle_alpha   90.00
_cell.angle_beta   90.00
_cell.angle_gamma   90.00
#
_symmetry.space_group_name_H-M   'P 1'
#
loop_
_entity.id
_entity.type
_entity.pdbx_description
1 polymer ?
#
loop_
_entity_poly.entity_id
_entity_poly.type
_entity_poly.pdbx_seq_one_letter_code
_entity_poly.pdbx_strand_id
1 'polypeptide(L)'
;MGTMAIKEAFDWVIKDPKSVRASSTVIRINDDMASHKFELERGHSASSVECYMKQHGVLEQPAYLELSKHVEKAWKDINQDLVLFQCFLHRLPILHEREISCTKVARIYSRMLEK
;
A
#
# COMPACT_ATOMS: atom_id res chain seq x y z
N MET A 1 -17.93 -5.75 -12.69
CA MET A 1 -16.60 -6.39 -12.81
C MET A 1 -16.63 -7.25 -14.07
N GLY A 2 -15.99 -6.77 -15.14
CA GLY A 2 -16.06 -7.38 -16.47
C GLY A 2 -14.84 -8.27 -16.77
N THR A 3 -15.16 -9.45 -17.31
CA THR A 3 -14.36 -10.46 -18.03
C THR A 3 -13.07 -11.01 -17.39
N MET A 4 -13.23 -12.24 -16.85
CA MET A 4 -12.23 -13.23 -16.44
C MET A 4 -11.01 -12.70 -15.68
N ALA A 5 -11.16 -12.75 -14.36
CA ALA A 5 -10.14 -13.25 -13.45
C ALA A 5 -9.31 -14.37 -14.11
N ILE A 6 -8.07 -14.04 -14.51
CA ILE A 6 -7.11 -15.00 -15.06
C ILE A 6 -6.58 -15.83 -13.87
N LYS A 7 -6.67 -17.16 -13.91
CA LYS A 7 -6.28 -18.07 -12.81
C LYS A 7 -4.87 -17.78 -12.30
N GLU A 8 -3.97 -17.47 -13.23
CA GLU A 8 -2.58 -17.12 -12.99
C GLU A 8 -2.42 -15.87 -12.12
N ALA A 9 -3.33 -14.90 -12.24
CA ALA A 9 -3.33 -13.71 -11.39
C ALA A 9 -3.73 -14.04 -9.94
N PHE A 10 -4.72 -14.91 -9.75
CA PHE A 10 -5.12 -15.37 -8.42
C PHE A 10 -4.02 -16.22 -7.79
N ASP A 11 -3.45 -17.17 -8.54
CA ASP A 11 -2.32 -17.99 -8.08
C ASP A 11 -1.11 -17.12 -7.71
N TRP A 12 -0.88 -16.01 -8.42
CA TRP A 12 0.18 -15.05 -8.08
C TRP A 12 -0.14 -14.28 -6.80
N VAL A 13 -1.35 -13.73 -6.63
CA VAL A 13 -1.74 -13.01 -5.40
C VAL A 13 -1.72 -13.93 -4.18
N ILE A 14 -2.19 -15.19 -4.31
CA ILE A 14 -2.21 -16.18 -3.22
C ILE A 14 -0.79 -16.55 -2.76
N LYS A 15 0.22 -16.46 -3.64
CA LYS A 15 1.64 -16.63 -3.27
C LYS A 15 2.19 -15.47 -2.44
N ASP A 16 1.37 -14.45 -2.17
CA ASP A 16 1.66 -13.32 -1.32
C ASP A 16 3.01 -12.65 -1.68
N PRO A 17 3.11 -12.07 -2.89
CA PRO A 17 4.32 -11.41 -3.33
C PRO A 17 4.59 -10.17 -2.46
N LYS A 18 5.85 -9.75 -2.40
CA LYS A 18 6.29 -8.65 -1.53
C LYS A 18 5.50 -7.36 -1.80
N SER A 19 5.25 -7.02 -3.06
CA SER A 19 4.39 -5.90 -3.48
C SER A 19 2.96 -5.97 -2.95
N VAL A 20 2.32 -7.14 -2.91
CA VAL A 20 0.96 -7.29 -2.37
C VAL A 20 0.94 -7.02 -0.87
N ARG A 21 1.89 -7.59 -0.11
CA ARG A 21 2.02 -7.27 1.33
C ARG A 21 2.32 -5.79 1.58
N ALA A 22 3.24 -5.23 0.80
CA ALA A 22 3.63 -3.83 0.91
C ALA A 22 2.44 -2.91 0.60
N SER A 23 1.64 -3.22 -0.43
CA SER A 23 0.42 -2.47 -0.75
C SER A 23 -0.61 -2.52 0.38
N SER A 24 -0.81 -3.69 0.99
CA SER A 24 -1.71 -3.86 2.13
C SER A 24 -1.26 -3.04 3.34
N THR A 25 0.06 -2.97 3.57
CA THR A 25 0.67 -2.16 4.64
C THR A 25 0.45 -0.67 4.41
N VAL A 26 0.71 -0.18 3.19
CA VAL A 26 0.50 1.22 2.80
C VAL A 26 -0.96 1.62 3.00
N ILE A 27 -1.89 0.81 2.48
CA ILE A 27 -3.32 1.07 2.57
C ILE A 27 -3.77 1.13 4.03
N ARG A 28 -3.41 0.11 4.84
CA ARG A 28 -3.83 0.04 6.24
C ARG A 28 -3.31 1.22 7.06
N ILE A 29 -2.02 1.54 6.96
CA ILE A 29 -1.44 2.63 7.76
C ILE A 29 -2.03 3.97 7.34
N ASN A 30 -2.21 4.22 6.04
CA ASN A 30 -2.81 5.48 5.57
C ASN A 30 -4.29 5.61 5.98
N ASP A 31 -5.07 4.53 5.88
CA ASP A 31 -6.47 4.49 6.31
C ASP A 31 -6.59 4.81 7.81
N ASP A 32 -5.77 4.15 8.62
CA ASP A 32 -5.73 4.35 10.06
C ASP A 32 -5.28 5.77 10.45
N MET A 33 -4.28 6.35 9.77
CA MET A 33 -3.83 7.72 9.99
C MET A 33 -4.89 8.75 9.58
N ALA A 34 -5.55 8.55 8.43
CA ALA A 34 -6.56 9.47 7.92
C ALA A 34 -7.83 9.47 8.78
N SER A 35 -8.20 8.32 9.34
CA SER A 35 -9.43 8.13 10.12
C SER A 35 -9.22 8.21 11.64
N HIS A 36 -7.96 8.23 12.11
CA HIS A 36 -7.58 8.07 13.53
C HIS A 36 -8.47 8.82 14.54
N LYS A 37 -8.64 10.14 14.37
CA LYS A 37 -9.42 10.97 15.31
C LYS A 37 -10.90 10.61 15.32
N PHE A 38 -11.47 10.39 14.14
CA PHE A 38 -12.87 9.99 13.98
C PHE A 38 -13.13 8.60 14.57
N GLU A 39 -12.21 7.66 14.35
CA GLU A 39 -12.29 6.29 14.86
C GLU A 39 -12.14 6.23 16.38
N LEU A 40 -11.32 7.12 16.97
CA LEU A 40 -11.23 7.30 18.41
C LEU A 40 -12.54 7.81 19.02
N GLU A 41 -13.14 8.85 18.44
CA GLU A 41 -14.38 9.45 18.95
C GLU A 41 -15.56 8.47 18.98
N ARG A 42 -15.67 7.60 17.97
CA ARG A 42 -16.73 6.58 17.91
C ARG A 42 -16.43 5.33 18.74
N GLY A 43 -15.29 5.29 19.44
CA GLY A 43 -14.88 4.14 20.26
C GLY A 43 -14.56 2.89 19.43
N HIS A 44 -14.03 3.06 18.23
CA HIS A 44 -13.62 1.93 17.39
C HIS A 44 -12.36 1.24 17.94
N SER A 45 -12.03 0.07 17.38
CA SER A 45 -10.82 -0.66 17.74
C SER A 45 -9.56 0.18 17.54
N ALA A 46 -8.51 -0.11 18.32
CA ALA A 46 -7.23 0.60 18.26
C ALA A 46 -6.64 0.60 16.83
N SER A 47 -6.34 1.79 16.31
CA SER A 47 -5.67 1.99 15.02
C SER A 47 -4.17 1.66 15.12
N SER A 48 -3.48 1.57 13.99
CA SER A 48 -2.01 1.46 13.97
C SER A 48 -1.30 2.61 14.69
N VAL A 49 -1.88 3.82 14.70
CA VAL A 49 -1.37 4.97 15.48
C VAL A 49 -1.42 4.67 16.97
N GLU A 50 -2.59 4.26 17.48
CA GLU A 50 -2.78 3.91 18.90
C GLU A 50 -1.89 2.74 19.32
N CYS A 51 -1.79 1.72 18.46
CA CYS A 51 -0.93 0.56 18.72
C CYS A 51 0.53 0.98 18.82
N TYR A 52 1.01 1.84 17.92
CA TYR A 52 2.39 2.34 17.92
C TYR A 52 2.68 3.19 19.16
N MET A 53 1.78 4.13 19.49
CA MET A 53 1.90 4.97 20.69
C MET A 53 2.02 4.10 21.95
N LYS A 54 1.12 3.12 22.11
CA LYS A 54 1.12 2.22 23.26
C LYS A 54 2.35 1.32 23.33
N GLN A 55 2.81 0.79 22.19
CA GLN A 55 3.96 -0.10 22.13
C GLN A 55 5.28 0.63 22.43
N HIS A 56 5.42 1.87 21.97
CA HIS A 56 6.66 2.62 22.08
C HIS A 56 6.65 3.71 23.17
N GLY A 57 5.51 3.90 23.85
CA GLY A 57 5.35 4.94 24.87
C GLY A 57 5.49 6.35 24.32
N VAL A 58 5.18 6.54 23.05
CA VAL A 58 5.33 7.83 22.34
C VAL A 58 4.00 8.55 22.22
N LEU A 59 4.07 9.87 22.02
CA LEU A 59 2.93 10.69 21.68
C LEU A 59 2.51 10.49 20.22
N GLU A 60 1.36 11.06 19.88
CA GLU A 60 0.74 11.00 18.56
C GLU A 60 1.70 11.44 17.43
N GLN A 61 2.27 12.65 17.52
CA GLN A 61 3.12 13.22 16.46
C GLN A 61 4.33 12.34 16.09
N PRO A 62 5.14 11.86 17.06
CA PRO A 62 6.18 10.88 16.77
C PRO A 62 5.66 9.58 16.12
N ALA A 63 4.48 9.10 16.51
CA ALA A 63 3.88 7.90 15.92
C ALA A 63 3.52 8.12 14.44
N TYR A 64 2.89 9.25 14.09
CA TYR A 64 2.59 9.61 12.70
C TYR A 64 3.85 9.69 11.84
N LEU A 65 4.93 10.28 12.37
CA LEU A 65 6.18 10.41 11.64
C LEU A 65 6.81 9.04 11.34
N GLU A 66 6.84 8.14 12.32
CA GLU A 66 7.41 6.80 12.14
C GLU A 66 6.54 5.92 11.23
N LEU A 67 5.21 6.00 11.37
CA LEU A 67 4.28 5.31 10.47
C LEU A 67 4.40 5.80 9.02
N SER A 68 4.61 7.11 8.81
CA SER A 68 4.88 7.67 7.49
C SER A 68 6.16 7.12 6.87
N LYS A 69 7.23 6.96 7.67
CA LYS A 69 8.47 6.31 7.21
C LYS A 69 8.25 4.84 6.82
N HIS A 70 7.41 4.12 7.55
CA HIS A 70 7.03 2.76 7.19
C HIS A 70 6.27 2.71 5.85
N VAL A 71 5.35 3.65 5.62
CA VAL A 71 4.63 3.80 4.35
C VAL A 71 5.61 4.08 3.20
N GLU A 72 6.54 5.03 3.37
CA GLU A 72 7.55 5.34 2.34
C GLU A 72 8.43 4.14 2.00
N LYS A 73 8.83 3.36 3.01
CA LYS A 73 9.63 2.15 2.80
C LYS A 73 8.83 1.08 2.03
N ALA A 74 7.59 0.83 2.44
CA ALA A 74 6.71 -0.12 1.74
C ALA A 74 6.42 0.36 0.30
N TRP A 75 6.31 1.66 0.08
CA TRP A 75 6.16 2.23 -1.26
C TRP A 75 7.36 1.94 -2.17
N LYS A 76 8.58 2.05 -1.63
CA LYS A 76 9.81 1.68 -2.36
C LYS A 76 9.82 0.21 -2.74
N ASP A 77 9.35 -0.67 -1.84
CA ASP A 77 9.24 -2.10 -2.11
C ASP A 77 8.25 -2.41 -3.26
N ILE A 78 7.11 -1.70 -3.30
CA ILE A 78 6.15 -1.82 -4.41
C ILE A 78 6.79 -1.39 -5.73
N ASN A 79 7.45 -0.22 -5.75
CA ASN A 79 8.07 0.30 -6.96
C ASN A 79 9.19 -0.60 -7.47
N GLN A 80 10.00 -1.19 -6.58
CA GLN A 80 11.06 -2.11 -6.96
C GLN A 80 10.49 -3.38 -7.60
N ASP A 81 9.46 -3.97 -7.01
CA ASP A 81 8.78 -5.15 -7.58
C ASP A 81 8.15 -4.81 -8.94
N LEU A 82 7.51 -3.64 -9.08
CA LEU A 82 6.88 -3.21 -10.33
C LEU A 82 7.92 -2.98 -11.44
N VAL A 83 9.05 -2.36 -11.15
CA VAL A 83 10.14 -2.17 -12.12
C VAL A 83 10.72 -3.52 -12.54
N LEU A 84 10.91 -4.46 -11.62
CA LEU A 84 11.33 -5.83 -11.95
C LEU A 84 10.29 -6.51 -12.85
N PHE A 85 9.01 -6.42 -12.52
CA PHE A 85 7.92 -6.92 -13.35
C PHE A 85 7.96 -6.32 -14.75
N GLN A 86 8.14 -5.00 -14.88
CA GLN A 86 8.18 -4.32 -16.15
C GLN A 86 9.41 -4.72 -16.99
N CYS A 87 10.57 -4.96 -16.36
CA CYS A 87 11.74 -5.55 -17.02
C CYS A 87 11.51 -7.01 -17.45
N PHE A 88 10.77 -7.81 -16.69
CA PHE A 88 10.40 -9.18 -17.07
C PHE A 88 9.35 -9.21 -18.19
N LEU A 89 8.37 -8.30 -18.15
CA LEU A 89 7.29 -8.18 -19.12
C LEU A 89 7.74 -7.57 -20.44
N HIS A 90 8.74 -6.68 -20.46
CA HIS A 90 9.33 -6.18 -21.71
C HIS A 90 9.95 -7.27 -22.59
N ARG A 91 10.20 -8.47 -22.04
CA ARG A 91 10.67 -9.67 -22.79
C ARG A 91 9.51 -10.48 -23.40
N LEU A 92 8.25 -10.17 -23.06
CA LEU A 92 7.05 -10.85 -23.56
C LEU A 92 6.13 -9.83 -24.27
N PRO A 93 5.95 -9.89 -25.61
CA PRO A 93 5.34 -8.82 -26.39
C PRO A 93 3.81 -8.63 -26.22
N ILE A 94 3.17 -9.07 -25.13
CA ILE A 94 1.71 -9.25 -25.07
C ILE A 94 1.00 -8.52 -23.89
N LEU A 95 1.67 -7.70 -23.09
CA LEU A 95 1.02 -7.12 -21.87
C LEU A 95 1.04 -5.57 -21.77
N HIS A 96 1.05 -4.87 -22.90
CA HIS A 96 1.10 -3.39 -22.92
C HIS A 96 -0.15 -2.69 -22.33
N GLU A 97 -1.31 -3.36 -22.20
CA GLU A 97 -2.55 -2.66 -21.83
C GLU A 97 -3.02 -2.81 -20.37
N ARG A 98 -2.41 -3.71 -19.56
CA ARG A 98 -2.86 -3.95 -18.17
C ARG A 98 -2.01 -3.28 -17.08
N GLU A 99 -0.88 -2.68 -17.42
CA GLU A 99 -0.01 -1.96 -16.46
C GLU A 99 -0.63 -0.64 -15.94
N ILE A 100 -1.71 -0.19 -16.56
CA ILE A 100 -2.29 1.14 -16.33
C ILE A 100 -3.10 1.24 -15.02
N SER A 101 -3.53 0.13 -14.40
CA SER A 101 -4.34 0.20 -13.16
C SER A 101 -3.49 0.54 -11.93
N CYS A 102 -2.42 -0.21 -11.68
CA CYS A 102 -1.55 0.02 -10.52
C CYS A 102 -0.74 1.32 -10.65
N THR A 103 -0.28 1.68 -11.85
CA THR A 103 0.41 2.97 -12.09
C THR A 103 -0.54 4.17 -11.96
N LYS A 104 -1.83 4.06 -12.33
CA LYS A 104 -2.81 5.13 -12.10
C LYS A 104 -3.12 5.33 -10.62
N VAL A 105 -3.30 4.25 -9.86
CA VAL A 105 -3.47 4.32 -8.40
C VAL A 105 -2.20 4.91 -7.77
N ALA A 106 -1.01 4.49 -8.20
CA ALA A 106 0.25 5.06 -7.77
C ALA A 106 0.40 6.56 -8.11
N ARG A 107 -0.01 6.98 -9.30
CA ARG A 107 -0.04 8.40 -9.69
C ARG A 107 -1.03 9.23 -8.86
N ILE A 108 -2.17 8.65 -8.51
CA ILE A 108 -3.18 9.30 -7.66
C ILE A 108 -2.62 9.46 -6.23
N TYR A 109 -1.97 8.44 -5.68
CA TYR A 109 -1.35 8.50 -4.35
C TYR A 109 -0.12 9.43 -4.31
N SER A 110 0.76 9.41 -5.32
CA SER A 110 1.88 10.36 -5.39
C SER A 110 1.40 11.81 -5.46
N ARG A 111 0.29 12.10 -6.17
CA ARG A 111 -0.33 13.43 -6.19
C ARG A 111 -1.03 13.84 -4.88
N MET A 112 -1.40 12.87 -4.03
CA MET A 112 -1.95 13.15 -2.71
C MET A 112 -0.86 13.48 -1.69
N LEU A 113 0.38 13.04 -1.90
CA LEU A 113 1.53 13.29 -1.01
C LEU A 113 2.30 14.59 -1.35
N GLU A 114 2.05 15.20 -2.51
CA GLU A 114 2.67 16.45 -2.97
C GLU A 114 1.87 17.73 -2.60
N LYS A 115 0.84 17.62 -1.76
CA LYS A 115 0.04 18.74 -1.24
C LYS A 115 0.08 18.78 0.28
#